data_AF-A0A7K1BN29-F1
#
_entry.id   AF-A0A7K1BN29-F1
#
_cell.length_a   1.000
_cell.length_b   1.000
_cell.length_c   1.000
_cell.angle_alpha   90.00
_cell.angle_beta   90.00
_cell.angle_gamma   90.00
#
_symmetry.space_group_name_H-M   'P 1'
#
loop_
_entity.id
_entity.type
_entity.pdbx_description
1 polymer ?
#
loop_
_entity_poly.entity_id
_entity_poly.type
_entity_poly.pdbx_seq_one_letter_code
_entity_poly.pdbx_strand_id
1 'polypeptide(L)' 'MIRLLIAAAISLALSLFGTRLLISWLEHRRIGQPIREDGPQGHITKAGTPTMGGLAFVAAAAVGWFVSD' A
#
# COMPACT_ATOMS: atom_id res chain seq x y z
N MET A 1 -24.14 11.29 -6.65
CA MET A 1 -23.36 11.93 -5.57
C MET A 1 -23.16 10.98 -4.38
N ILE A 2 -24.21 10.37 -3.82
CA ILE A 2 -24.10 9.45 -2.67
C ILE A 2 -23.17 8.24 -2.94
N ARG A 3 -23.30 7.57 -4.10
CA ARG A 3 -22.42 6.43 -4.48
C ARG A 3 -20.93 6.81 -4.47
N LEU A 4 -20.60 8.00 -4.97
CA LEU A 4 -19.24 8.56 -4.95
C LEU A 4 -18.71 8.74 -3.53
N LEU A 5 -19.55 9.24 -2.61
CA LEU A 5 -19.18 9.40 -1.20
C LEU A 5 -18.98 8.04 -0.51
N ILE A 6 -19.82 7.04 -0.81
CA ILE A 6 -19.69 5.68 -0.28
C ILE A 6 -18.39 5.04 -0.78
N ALA A 7 -18.14 5.08 -2.10
CA ALA A 7 -16.93 4.55 -2.70
C ALA A 7 -15.66 5.18 -2.09
N ALA A 8 -15.66 6.52 -1.93
CA ALA A 8 -14.55 7.25 -1.34
C ALA A 8 -14.33 6.88 0.13
N ALA A 9 -15.40 6.81 0.94
CA ALA A 9 -15.31 6.47 2.36
C ALA A 9 -14.77 5.05 2.57
N ILE A 10 -15.28 4.07 1.82
CA ILE A 10 -14.84 2.67 1.91
C ILE A 10 -13.39 2.54 1.43
N SER A 11 -13.04 3.12 0.29
CA SER A 11 -11.69 3.06 -0.26
C SER A 11 -10.67 3.73 0.66
N LEU A 12 -11.04 4.86 1.29
CA LEU A 12 -10.20 5.55 2.26
C LEU A 12 -9.96 4.67 3.50
N ALA A 13 -11.02 4.12 4.09
CA ALA A 13 -10.89 3.27 5.26
C ALA A 13 -10.02 2.04 4.96
N LEU A 14 -10.30 1.33 3.88
CA LEU A 14 -9.56 0.14 3.48
C LEU A 14 -8.10 0.42 3.16
N SER A 15 -7.80 1.50 2.43
CA SER A 15 -6.40 1.85 2.12
C SER A 15 -5.64 2.27 3.38
N LEU A 16 -6.26 3.04 4.28
CA LEU A 16 -5.60 3.51 5.50
C LEU A 16 -5.20 2.35 6.44
N PHE A 17 -6.13 1.43 6.72
CA PHE A 17 -5.86 0.29 7.60
C PHE A 17 -5.14 -0.85 6.87
N GLY A 18 -5.52 -1.10 5.61
CA GLY A 18 -4.96 -2.18 4.79
C GLY A 18 -3.50 -1.98 4.42
N THR A 19 -3.04 -0.74 4.25
CA THR A 19 -1.61 -0.45 3.96
C THR A 19 -0.71 -0.94 5.09
N ARG A 20 -1.09 -0.73 6.36
CA ARG A 20 -0.29 -1.20 7.51
C ARG A 20 -0.20 -2.72 7.57
N LEU A 21 -1.31 -3.40 7.30
CA LEU A 21 -1.34 -4.87 7.25
C LEU A 21 -0.50 -5.40 6.08
N LEU A 22 -0.60 -4.77 4.92
CA LEU A 22 0.15 -5.14 3.72
C LEU A 22 1.66 -4.94 3.92
N ILE A 23 2.08 -3.82 4.52
CA ILE A 23 3.49 -3.57 4.85
C ILE A 23 4.05 -4.70 5.71
N SER A 24 3.35 -5.03 6.81
CA SER A 24 3.78 -6.12 7.68
C SER A 24 3.86 -7.45 6.91
N TRP A 25 2.87 -7.77 6.08
CA TRP A 25 2.89 -8.99 5.28
C TRP A 25 4.06 -9.04 4.29
N LEU A 26 4.36 -7.93 3.60
CA LEU A 26 5.48 -7.83 2.65
C LEU A 26 6.84 -7.97 3.37
N GLU A 27 6.98 -7.36 4.54
CA GLU A 27 8.18 -7.50 5.39
C GLU A 27 8.41 -8.95 5.82
N HIS A 28 7.37 -9.65 6.30
CA HIS A 28 7.46 -11.06 6.67
C HIS A 28 7.84 -11.96 5.49
N ARG A 29 7.43 -11.59 4.28
CA ARG A 29 7.77 -12.29 3.03
C ARG A 29 9.13 -11.87 2.45
N ARG A 30 9.84 -10.93 3.09
CA ARG A 30 11.07 -10.30 2.58
C ARG A 30 10.93 -9.70 1.18
N ILE A 31 9.75 -9.17 0.87
CA ILE A 31 9.48 -8.47 -0.39
C ILE A 31 9.82 -6.99 -0.19
N GLY A 32 11.11 -6.70 -0.23
CA GLY A 32 11.68 -5.37 -0.03
C GLY A 32 12.51 -4.90 -1.23
N GLN A 33 12.83 -3.61 -1.24
CA GLN A 33 13.66 -3.00 -2.28
C GLN A 33 15.11 -3.47 -2.12
N PRO A 34 15.76 -4.06 -3.14
CA PRO A 34 17.18 -4.38 -3.05
C PRO A 34 18.01 -3.10 -3.00
N ILE A 35 19.03 -3.06 -2.15
CA ILE A 35 19.94 -1.92 -2.06
C ILE A 35 21.11 -2.14 -2.99
N ARG A 36 21.51 -1.05 -3.63
CA ARG A 36 22.74 -0.94 -4.41
C ARG A 36 23.89 -0.47 -3.52
N GLU A 37 25.00 -1.20 -3.53
CA GLU A 37 26.19 -0.90 -2.72
C GLU A 37 26.96 0.35 -3.21
N ASP A 38 26.77 0.74 -4.47
CA ASP A 38 27.36 1.92 -5.10
C ASP A 38 26.60 3.23 -4.81
N GLY A 39 25.55 3.18 -3.98
CA GLY A 39 24.72 4.33 -3.65
C GLY A 39 25.27 5.24 -2.53
N PRO A 40 24.74 6.47 -2.36
CA PRO A 40 25.07 7.33 -1.24
C PRO A 40 24.75 6.64 0.10
N GLN A 41 25.57 6.81 1.14
CA GLN A 41 25.37 6.10 2.42
C GLN A 41 24.00 6.32 3.05
N GLY A 42 23.38 7.49 2.84
CA GLY A 42 22.01 7.76 3.31
C GLY A 42 20.95 6.81 2.72
N HIS A 43 21.19 6.21 1.55
CA HIS A 43 20.25 5.30 0.90
C HIS A 43 20.20 3.92 1.59
N ILE A 44 21.24 3.54 2.32
CA ILE A 44 21.29 2.27 3.07
C ILE A 44 20.20 2.25 4.16
N THR A 45 19.82 3.40 4.72
CA THR A 45 18.74 3.47 5.73
C THR A 45 17.38 3.05 5.20
N LYS A 46 17.15 3.09 3.88
CA LYS A 46 15.90 2.65 3.23
C LYS A 46 15.92 1.16 2.86
N ALA A 47 16.96 0.44 3.29
CA ALA A 47 17.09 -1.01 3.19
C ALA A 47 15.79 -1.73 3.50
N GLY A 48 15.36 -2.63 2.60
CA GLY A 48 14.26 -3.53 2.91
C GLY A 48 12.89 -2.86 3.02
N THR A 49 12.76 -1.58 2.68
CA THR A 49 11.45 -0.92 2.57
C THR A 49 10.59 -1.69 1.56
N PRO A 50 9.35 -2.11 1.92
CA PRO A 50 8.51 -2.89 1.03
C PRO A 50 8.09 -2.11 -0.22
N THR A 51 8.12 -2.76 -1.39
CA THR A 51 8.03 -2.10 -2.70
C THR A 51 6.63 -2.05 -3.31
N MET A 52 5.63 -2.67 -2.67
CA MET A 52 4.29 -2.86 -3.24
C MET A 52 3.16 -2.19 -2.44
N GLY A 53 3.41 -1.06 -1.79
CA GLY A 53 2.38 -0.33 -1.03
C GLY A 53 1.16 0.10 -1.86
N GLY A 54 1.36 0.38 -3.16
CA GLY A 54 0.28 0.74 -4.10
C GLY A 54 -0.83 -0.31 -4.25
N LEU A 55 -0.53 -1.58 -3.95
CA LEU A 55 -1.50 -2.67 -4.03
C LEU A 55 -2.68 -2.44 -3.07
N ALA A 56 -2.44 -1.88 -1.88
CA ALA A 56 -3.49 -1.56 -0.92
C ALA A 56 -4.48 -0.52 -1.46
N PHE A 57 -3.99 0.49 -2.20
CA PHE A 57 -4.84 1.52 -2.81
C PHE A 57 -5.67 0.98 -3.96
N VAL A 58 -5.06 0.19 -4.85
CA VAL A 58 -5.78 -0.41 -6.00
C VAL A 58 -6.86 -1.38 -5.49
N ALA A 59 -6.53 -2.24 -4.53
CA ALA A 59 -7.48 -3.16 -3.93
C ALA A 59 -8.62 -2.42 -3.22
N ALA A 60 -8.30 -1.39 -2.42
CA ALA A 60 -9.30 -0.59 -1.73
C ALA A 60 -10.23 0.15 -2.69
N ALA A 61 -9.69 0.73 -3.78
CA ALA A 61 -10.47 1.41 -4.81
C ALA A 61 -11.38 0.44 -5.56
N ALA A 62 -10.90 -0.75 -5.91
CA ALA A 62 -11.72 -1.78 -6.55
C ALA A 62 -12.88 -2.20 -5.63
N VAL A 63 -12.60 -2.49 -4.35
CA VAL A 63 -13.65 -2.85 -3.38
C VAL A 63 -14.64 -1.70 -3.18
N GLY A 64 -14.17 -0.47 -3.02
CA GLY A 64 -15.04 0.70 -2.87
C GLY A 64 -15.94 0.92 -4.08
N TRP A 65 -15.42 0.73 -5.30
CA TRP A 65 -16.21 0.77 -6.53
C TRP A 65 -17.28 -0.32 -6.54
N PHE A 66 -16.89 -1.59 -6.34
CA PHE A 66 -17.82 -2.74 -6.34
C PHE A 66 -18.92 -2.65 -5.28
N VAL A 67 -18.64 -2.08 -4.10
CA VAL A 67 -19.65 -1.94 -3.03
C VAL A 67 -20.59 -0.76 -3.28
N SER A 68 -20.13 0.27 -3.97
CA SER A 68 -20.92 1.47 -4.26
C SER A 68 -21.80 1.33 -5.52
N ASP A 69 -21.48 0.36 -6.38
CA ASP A 69 -22.25 0.04 -7.57
C ASP A 69 -23.48 -0.79 -7.21
#